data_AF-A0A2E5D893-F1
#
_entry.id   AF-A0A2E5D893-F1
#
_cell.length_a   1.000
_cell.length_b   1.000
_cell.length_c   1.000
_cell.angle_alpha   90.00
_cell.angle_beta   90.00
_cell.angle_gamma   90.00
#
_symmetry.space_group_name_H-M   'P 1'
#
loop_
_entity.id
_entity.type
_entity.pdbx_description
1 polymer ?
#
loop_
_entity_poly.entity_id
_entity_poly.type
_entity_poly.pdbx_seq_one_letter_code
_entity_poly.pdbx_strand_id
1 'polypeptide(L)'
;MPLLIEDQYLAGPLLVPVPRRDREPPLVVQILETKPAQDGFRYNFEVQGLDAGTYNLGDFLRDATAESGSSTHQIPVTITTELPPGLPRPADLAPKSVPAIGGYRTVLKVLGILWVIVLVIIIYSFRKKKVSASQEIPPPTVAERLKPLVQKASGDSLSTDDQAQLERLLVGHWRERLPELSEQEPAQVLRHLREHPEASPLILKLEKWLHTPNPEFSSDDLDQLLAPYRS
;
A
#
# COMPACT_ATOMS: atom_id res chain seq x y z
N MET A 1 -28.74 4.05 -37.06
CA MET A 1 -27.65 5.04 -37.01
C MET A 1 -27.88 5.93 -35.80
N PRO A 2 -26.83 6.41 -35.11
CA PRO A 2 -27.01 7.36 -34.02
C PRO A 2 -27.50 8.71 -34.56
N LEU A 3 -28.37 9.37 -33.80
CA LEU A 3 -28.84 10.73 -34.03
C LEU A 3 -27.89 11.71 -33.33
N LEU A 4 -27.38 12.68 -34.07
CA LEU A 4 -26.58 13.77 -33.53
C LEU A 4 -27.45 15.00 -33.31
N ILE A 5 -27.37 15.58 -32.12
CA ILE A 5 -28.03 16.83 -31.76
C ILE A 5 -26.93 17.79 -31.34
N GLU A 6 -26.70 18.83 -32.15
CA GLU A 6 -25.62 19.78 -31.93
C GLU A 6 -26.13 21.08 -31.33
N ASP A 7 -25.29 21.70 -30.51
CA ASP A 7 -25.47 23.05 -29.97
C ASP A 7 -26.79 23.26 -29.22
N GLN A 8 -27.29 22.20 -28.57
CA GLN A 8 -28.54 22.24 -27.81
C GLN A 8 -28.33 23.03 -26.52
N TYR A 9 -28.94 24.20 -26.44
CA TYR A 9 -28.93 25.03 -25.25
C TYR A 9 -29.90 24.48 -24.19
N LEU A 10 -29.43 24.32 -22.96
CA LEU A 10 -30.22 23.96 -21.78
C LEU A 10 -29.84 24.88 -20.62
N ALA A 11 -30.86 25.50 -20.01
CA ALA A 11 -30.69 26.45 -18.93
C ALA A 11 -30.48 25.74 -17.58
N GLY A 12 -29.80 26.41 -16.66
CA GLY A 12 -29.59 25.91 -15.30
C GLY A 12 -28.32 25.07 -15.12
N PRO A 13 -28.32 24.09 -14.20
CA PRO A 13 -27.11 23.41 -13.76
C PRO A 13 -26.53 22.47 -14.83
N LEU A 14 -25.26 22.10 -14.65
CA LEU A 14 -24.58 21.15 -15.52
C LEU A 14 -25.30 19.80 -15.49
N LEU A 15 -25.66 19.29 -16.66
CA LEU A 15 -26.33 18.01 -16.82
C LEU A 15 -25.34 16.91 -17.19
N VAL A 16 -25.57 15.73 -16.63
CA VAL A 16 -24.82 14.49 -16.90
C VAL A 16 -25.78 13.35 -17.20
N PRO A 17 -25.37 12.30 -17.93
CA PRO A 17 -26.21 11.13 -18.16
C PRO A 17 -26.59 10.44 -16.84
N VAL A 18 -27.83 9.95 -16.76
CA VAL A 18 -28.28 9.12 -15.62
C VAL A 18 -27.50 7.77 -15.63
N PRO A 19 -26.92 7.34 -14.49
CA PRO A 19 -26.24 6.05 -14.41
C PRO A 19 -27.18 4.89 -14.77
N ARG A 20 -26.78 4.05 -15.72
CA ARG A 20 -27.59 2.93 -16.19
C ARG A 20 -27.75 1.86 -15.11
N ARG A 21 -28.99 1.67 -14.65
CA ARG A 21 -29.41 0.54 -13.81
C ARG A 21 -30.21 -0.51 -14.56
N ASP A 22 -30.87 -0.11 -15.64
CA ASP A 22 -31.62 -0.99 -16.51
C ASP A 22 -30.69 -1.75 -17.46
N ARG A 23 -31.02 -3.01 -17.74
CA ARG A 23 -30.30 -3.87 -18.68
C ARG A 23 -30.73 -3.64 -20.11
N GLU A 24 -31.95 -3.15 -20.32
CA GLU A 24 -32.55 -2.96 -21.65
C GLU A 24 -33.13 -1.54 -21.80
N PRO A 25 -32.28 -0.49 -21.77
CA PRO A 25 -32.78 0.86 -21.92
C PRO A 25 -33.32 1.07 -23.35
N PRO A 26 -34.42 1.81 -23.54
CA PRO A 26 -34.96 2.09 -24.88
C PRO A 26 -34.08 3.05 -25.70
N LEU A 27 -33.21 3.80 -25.02
CA LEU A 27 -32.36 4.85 -25.58
C LEU A 27 -31.01 4.89 -24.87
N VAL A 28 -29.94 5.14 -25.61
CA VAL A 28 -28.61 5.45 -25.06
C VAL A 28 -28.26 6.89 -25.44
N VAL A 29 -27.95 7.71 -24.43
CA VAL A 29 -27.57 9.11 -24.60
C VAL A 29 -26.13 9.31 -24.15
N GLN A 30 -25.32 9.91 -25.01
CA GLN A 30 -23.95 10.32 -24.71
C GLN A 30 -23.80 11.82 -24.93
N ILE A 31 -23.02 12.47 -24.07
CA ILE A 31 -22.65 13.88 -24.22
C ILE A 31 -21.27 13.92 -24.87
N LEU A 32 -21.20 14.42 -26.10
CA LEU A 32 -19.96 14.54 -26.86
C LEU A 32 -19.17 15.78 -26.46
N GLU A 33 -19.86 16.90 -26.25
CA GLU A 33 -19.25 18.18 -25.91
C GLU A 33 -20.19 19.00 -25.04
N THR A 34 -19.63 19.77 -24.10
CA THR A 34 -20.36 20.73 -23.26
C THR A 34 -19.65 22.08 -23.27
N LYS A 35 -20.38 23.16 -23.57
CA LYS A 35 -19.88 24.54 -23.60
C LYS A 35 -20.65 25.40 -22.60
N PRO A 36 -19.98 26.25 -21.80
CA PRO A 36 -20.66 27.19 -20.92
C PRO A 36 -21.41 28.26 -21.74
N ALA A 37 -22.59 28.67 -21.26
CA ALA A 37 -23.39 29.78 -21.77
C ALA A 37 -23.77 30.72 -20.61
N GLN A 38 -24.48 31.83 -20.88
CA GLN A 38 -24.73 32.87 -19.87
C GLN A 38 -25.53 32.36 -18.65
N ASP A 39 -26.57 31.56 -18.87
CA ASP A 39 -27.52 31.07 -17.88
C ASP A 39 -27.69 29.54 -17.93
N GLY A 40 -26.71 28.83 -18.50
CA GLY A 40 -26.73 27.39 -18.66
C GLY A 40 -25.57 26.86 -19.49
N PHE A 41 -25.82 25.79 -20.24
CA PHE A 41 -24.81 25.09 -21.04
C PHE A 41 -25.35 24.71 -22.42
N ARG A 42 -24.46 24.62 -23.40
CA ARG A 42 -24.75 24.10 -24.75
C ARG A 42 -24.12 22.72 -24.88
N TYR A 43 -24.90 21.76 -25.38
CA TYR A 43 -24.50 20.36 -25.45
C TYR A 43 -24.54 19.83 -26.87
N ASN A 44 -23.57 18.97 -27.19
CA ASN A 44 -23.65 18.08 -28.33
C ASN A 44 -23.98 16.68 -27.81
N PHE A 45 -25.09 16.12 -28.26
CA PHE A 45 -25.52 14.78 -27.88
C PHE A 45 -25.38 13.79 -29.03
N GLU A 46 -24.95 12.59 -28.70
CA GLU A 46 -25.14 11.40 -29.54
C GLU A 46 -26.21 10.52 -28.91
N VAL A 47 -27.25 10.22 -29.69
CA VAL A 47 -28.43 9.50 -29.24
C VAL A 47 -28.59 8.23 -30.08
N GLN A 48 -28.54 7.07 -29.44
CA GLN A 48 -28.77 5.78 -30.08
C GLN A 48 -30.11 5.20 -29.60
N GLY A 49 -31.09 5.15 -30.51
CA GLY A 49 -32.36 4.48 -30.28
C GLY A 49 -32.23 2.96 -30.33
N LEU A 50 -32.74 2.28 -29.31
CA LEU A 50 -32.79 0.83 -29.23
C LEU A 50 -34.21 0.30 -29.45
N ASP A 51 -35.20 1.01 -28.92
CA ASP A 51 -36.62 0.74 -29.15
C ASP A 51 -37.27 1.90 -29.92
N ALA A 52 -38.23 1.57 -30.79
CA ALA A 52 -39.03 2.57 -31.49
C ALA A 52 -40.07 3.19 -30.55
N GLY A 53 -40.18 4.51 -30.60
CA GLY A 53 -41.07 5.27 -29.73
C GLY A 53 -40.73 6.75 -29.69
N THR A 54 -41.54 7.50 -28.96
CA THR A 54 -41.27 8.91 -28.64
C THR A 54 -40.75 8.99 -27.22
N TYR A 55 -39.57 9.58 -27.06
CA TYR A 55 -38.87 9.70 -25.79
C TYR A 55 -38.49 11.15 -25.54
N ASN A 56 -38.35 11.54 -24.28
CA ASN A 56 -37.78 12.82 -23.89
C ASN A 56 -36.33 12.62 -23.42
N LEU A 57 -35.35 13.30 -24.03
CA LEU A 57 -33.94 13.17 -23.60
C LEU A 57 -33.70 13.69 -22.18
N GLY A 58 -34.52 14.63 -21.69
CA GLY A 58 -34.42 15.12 -20.32
C GLY A 58 -34.53 14.00 -19.28
N ASP A 59 -35.32 12.96 -19.57
CA ASP A 59 -35.53 11.82 -18.68
C ASP A 59 -34.24 10.99 -18.47
N PHE A 60 -33.30 11.09 -19.42
CA PHE A 60 -32.01 10.38 -19.42
C PHE A 60 -30.84 11.23 -18.93
N LEU A 61 -31.10 12.50 -18.59
CA LEU A 61 -30.12 13.44 -18.06
C LEU A 61 -30.47 13.77 -16.61
N ARG A 62 -29.48 14.11 -15.80
CA ARG A 62 -29.67 14.60 -14.44
C ARG A 62 -28.69 15.73 -14.14
N ASP A 63 -29.00 16.52 -13.13
CA ASP A 63 -28.05 17.49 -12.58
C ASP A 63 -26.82 16.75 -12.03
N ALA A 64 -25.62 17.24 -12.36
CA ALA A 64 -24.35 16.73 -11.85
C ALA A 64 -24.26 16.74 -10.32
N THR A 65 -24.95 17.68 -9.68
CA THR A 65 -24.99 17.84 -8.21
C THR A 65 -26.07 17.01 -7.53
N ALA A 66 -27.05 16.50 -8.29
CA ALA A 66 -28.14 15.70 -7.74
C ALA A 66 -27.77 14.21 -7.69
N GLU A 67 -27.92 13.60 -6.51
CA GLU A 67 -27.69 12.15 -6.34
C GLU A 67 -28.72 11.30 -7.09
N SER A 68 -29.92 11.83 -7.32
CA SER A 68 -31.02 11.13 -8.00
C SER A 68 -32.00 12.10 -8.65
N GLY A 69 -32.72 11.63 -9.66
CA GLY A 69 -33.70 12.40 -10.41
C GLY A 69 -33.29 12.55 -11.87
N SER A 70 -34.27 12.91 -12.71
CA SER A 70 -34.04 13.27 -14.12
C SER A 70 -34.26 14.77 -14.32
N SER A 71 -33.73 15.29 -15.42
CA SER A 71 -33.87 16.68 -15.83
C SER A 71 -35.31 16.98 -16.25
N THR A 72 -35.84 18.14 -15.86
CA THR A 72 -37.18 18.60 -16.24
C THR A 72 -37.25 19.13 -17.68
N HIS A 73 -36.11 19.17 -18.38
CA HIS A 73 -36.05 19.67 -19.77
C HIS A 73 -36.84 18.77 -20.72
N GLN A 74 -37.58 19.39 -21.64
CA GLN A 74 -38.36 18.69 -22.65
C GLN A 74 -37.65 18.76 -24.01
N ILE A 75 -36.98 17.68 -24.37
CA ILE A 75 -36.24 17.51 -25.63
C ILE A 75 -36.78 16.23 -26.29
N PRO A 76 -37.90 16.32 -27.03
CA PRO A 76 -38.54 15.16 -27.62
C PRO A 76 -37.71 14.60 -28.78
N VAL A 77 -37.52 13.27 -28.78
CA VAL A 77 -36.86 12.52 -29.84
C VAL A 77 -37.77 11.37 -30.25
N THR A 78 -37.94 11.21 -31.57
CA THR A 78 -38.71 10.11 -32.14
C THR A 78 -37.76 9.10 -32.77
N ILE A 79 -37.80 7.87 -32.26
CA ILE A 79 -37.05 6.74 -32.81
C ILE A 79 -38.01 5.92 -33.67
N THR A 80 -37.70 5.81 -34.95
CA THR A 80 -38.46 4.99 -35.90
C THR A 80 -37.77 3.65 -36.11
N THR A 81 -38.57 2.65 -36.49
CA THR A 81 -38.06 1.35 -36.90
C THR A 81 -38.50 1.04 -38.32
N GLU A 82 -37.59 0.47 -39.11
CA GLU A 82 -37.90 -0.08 -40.43
C GLU A 82 -38.37 -1.54 -40.34
N LEU A 83 -38.36 -2.13 -39.14
CA LEU A 83 -38.84 -3.49 -38.93
C LEU A 83 -40.36 -3.55 -39.10
N PRO A 84 -40.89 -4.49 -39.89
CA PRO A 84 -42.32 -4.76 -39.97
C PRO A 84 -42.95 -5.01 -38.60
N PRO A 85 -44.18 -4.52 -38.35
CA PRO A 85 -44.87 -4.77 -37.09
C PRO A 85 -45.17 -6.27 -36.92
N GLY A 86 -45.16 -6.74 -35.67
CA GLY A 86 -45.56 -8.11 -35.33
C GLY A 86 -44.49 -9.19 -35.51
N LEU A 87 -43.25 -8.81 -35.81
CA LEU A 87 -42.14 -9.76 -35.77
C LEU A 87 -41.87 -10.19 -34.31
N PRO A 88 -41.73 -11.49 -34.04
CA PRO A 88 -41.33 -11.94 -32.71
C PRO A 88 -39.94 -11.42 -32.39
N ARG A 89 -39.70 -11.00 -31.15
CA ARG A 89 -38.33 -10.69 -30.69
C ARG A 89 -37.44 -11.92 -30.93
N PRO A 90 -36.18 -11.73 -31.34
CA PRO A 90 -35.20 -12.81 -31.31
C PRO A 90 -35.25 -13.50 -29.95
N ALA A 91 -35.27 -14.83 -29.94
CA ALA A 91 -35.31 -15.58 -28.69
C ALA A 91 -34.10 -15.20 -27.84
N ASP A 92 -34.34 -14.92 -26.56
CA ASP A 92 -33.25 -14.69 -25.62
C ASP A 92 -32.30 -15.88 -25.66
N LEU A 93 -31.01 -15.56 -25.65
CA LEU A 93 -29.99 -16.58 -25.57
C LEU A 93 -30.18 -17.29 -24.23
N ALA A 94 -30.58 -18.56 -24.29
CA ALA A 94 -30.58 -19.40 -23.11
C ALA A 94 -29.18 -19.29 -22.47
N PRO A 95 -29.08 -19.02 -21.16
CA PRO A 95 -27.81 -18.84 -20.50
C PRO A 95 -27.01 -20.13 -20.64
N LYS A 96 -26.11 -20.16 -21.62
CA LYS A 96 -25.22 -21.29 -21.83
C LYS A 96 -24.20 -21.20 -20.71
N SER A 97 -24.22 -22.20 -19.82
CA SER A 97 -23.18 -22.34 -18.80
C SER A 97 -21.83 -22.26 -19.51
N VAL A 98 -21.08 -21.19 -19.26
CA VAL A 98 -19.71 -21.10 -19.74
C VAL A 98 -18.97 -22.35 -19.24
N PRO A 99 -18.24 -23.07 -20.10
CA PRO A 99 -17.43 -24.18 -19.63
C PRO A 99 -16.52 -23.60 -18.57
N ALA A 100 -16.66 -24.07 -17.32
CA ALA A 100 -15.79 -23.65 -16.25
C ALA A 100 -14.37 -23.90 -16.76
N ILE A 101 -13.57 -22.84 -16.87
CA ILE A 101 -12.14 -22.94 -17.16
C ILE A 101 -11.52 -23.65 -15.95
N GLY A 102 -11.67 -24.97 -15.98
CA GLY A 102 -11.51 -25.91 -14.88
C GLY A 102 -10.05 -26.29 -14.76
N GLY A 103 -9.21 -25.30 -14.53
CA GLY A 103 -7.77 -25.49 -14.36
C GLY A 103 -7.23 -24.59 -13.28
N TYR A 104 -7.68 -23.34 -13.23
CA TYR A 104 -7.17 -22.32 -12.31
C TYR A 104 -7.31 -22.73 -10.84
N ARG A 105 -8.46 -23.28 -10.44
CA ARG A 105 -8.66 -23.78 -9.06
C ARG A 105 -7.73 -24.94 -8.73
N THR A 106 -7.46 -25.82 -9.70
CA THR A 106 -6.53 -26.95 -9.52
C THR A 106 -5.09 -26.45 -9.42
N VAL A 107 -4.68 -25.53 -10.29
CA VAL A 107 -3.36 -24.87 -10.25
C VAL A 107 -3.13 -24.17 -8.92
N LEU A 108 -4.12 -23.40 -8.43
CA LEU A 108 -4.04 -22.74 -7.12
C LEU A 108 -3.90 -23.75 -5.97
N LYS A 109 -4.64 -24.87 -6.00
CA LYS A 109 -4.50 -25.93 -4.99
C LYS A 109 -3.12 -26.55 -5.02
N VAL A 110 -2.61 -26.91 -6.20
CA VAL A 110 -1.27 -27.50 -6.37
C VAL A 110 -0.19 -26.53 -5.90
N LEU A 111 -0.28 -25.26 -6.30
CA LEU A 111 0.66 -24.22 -5.88
C LEU A 111 0.61 -24.00 -4.37
N GLY A 112 -0.59 -23.96 -3.77
CA GLY A 112 -0.77 -23.85 -2.33
C GLY A 112 -0.17 -25.03 -1.57
N ILE A 113 -0.39 -26.26 -2.03
CA ILE A 113 0.21 -27.47 -1.43
C ILE A 113 1.74 -27.41 -1.53
N LEU A 114 2.27 -27.08 -2.72
CA LEU A 114 3.71 -26.94 -2.93
C LEU A 114 4.32 -25.89 -2.00
N TRP A 115 3.65 -24.75 -1.83
CA TRP A 115 4.09 -23.68 -0.97
C TRP A 115 4.15 -24.11 0.50
N VAL A 116 3.13 -24.81 0.99
CA VAL A 116 3.12 -25.38 2.35
C VAL A 116 4.24 -26.40 2.55
N ILE A 117 4.49 -27.27 1.55
CA ILE A 117 5.59 -28.24 1.61
C ILE A 117 6.94 -27.53 1.71
N VAL A 118 7.19 -26.50 0.88
CA VAL A 118 8.42 -25.70 0.94
C VAL A 118 8.58 -25.03 2.30
N LEU A 119 7.52 -24.42 2.84
CA LEU A 119 7.53 -23.80 4.16
C LEU A 119 7.88 -24.82 5.25
N VAL A 120 7.27 -26.00 5.20
CA VAL A 120 7.56 -27.11 6.13
C VAL A 120 9.04 -27.51 6.02
N ILE A 121 9.57 -27.72 4.81
CA ILE A 121 10.98 -28.05 4.60
C ILE A 121 11.91 -26.97 5.18
N ILE A 122 11.59 -25.70 4.98
CA ILE A 122 12.31 -24.56 5.55
C ILE A 122 12.32 -24.66 7.08
N ILE A 123 11.15 -24.76 7.71
CA ILE A 123 11.01 -24.84 9.17
C ILE A 123 11.84 -26.01 9.72
N TYR A 124 11.76 -27.20 9.12
CA TYR A 124 12.52 -28.36 9.59
C TYR A 124 14.02 -28.25 9.33
N SER A 125 14.44 -27.61 8.23
CA SER A 125 15.86 -27.37 7.91
C SER A 125 16.50 -26.39 8.89
N PHE A 126 15.77 -25.34 9.29
CA PHE A 126 16.21 -24.41 10.33
C PHE A 126 16.16 -25.03 11.73
N ARG A 127 15.26 -25.98 12.00
CA ARG A 127 15.24 -26.72 13.29
C ARG A 127 16.44 -27.65 13.46
N LYS A 128 17.02 -28.19 12.37
CA LYS A 128 18.24 -29.03 12.43
C LYS A 128 19.52 -28.24 12.68
N LYS A 129 19.48 -26.90 12.68
CA LYS A 129 20.56 -26.02 13.14
C LYS A 129 20.39 -25.57 14.60
N LYS A 130 19.62 -26.30 15.42
CA LYS A 130 19.88 -26.29 16.87
C LYS A 130 21.12 -27.15 17.12
N VAL A 131 22.26 -26.49 16.98
CA VAL A 131 23.43 -26.60 17.86
C VAL A 131 23.61 -28.02 18.42
N SER A 132 24.54 -28.78 17.84
CA SER A 132 25.25 -29.78 18.64
C SER A 132 25.65 -29.09 19.92
N ALA A 133 25.20 -29.64 21.06
CA ALA A 133 25.55 -29.19 22.39
C ALA A 133 27.07 -29.23 22.54
N SER A 134 27.72 -28.15 22.10
CA SER A 134 29.02 -27.75 22.56
C SER A 134 28.78 -27.12 23.92
N GLN A 135 29.61 -27.51 24.88
CA GLN A 135 29.61 -27.13 26.29
C GLN A 135 29.02 -25.74 26.55
N GLU A 136 28.21 -25.63 27.62
CA GLU A 136 27.73 -24.36 28.18
C GLU A 136 28.85 -23.31 28.23
N ILE A 137 28.93 -22.49 27.18
CA ILE A 137 29.47 -21.16 27.29
C ILE A 137 28.29 -20.34 27.81
N PRO A 138 28.44 -19.62 28.93
CA PRO A 138 27.39 -18.75 29.44
C PRO A 138 26.85 -17.85 28.31
N PRO A 139 25.56 -17.47 28.33
CA PRO A 139 25.00 -16.60 27.31
C PRO A 139 25.92 -15.39 27.15
N PRO A 140 26.37 -15.08 25.92
CA PRO A 140 27.42 -14.08 25.72
C PRO A 140 26.95 -12.77 26.30
N THR A 141 27.69 -12.30 27.29
CA THR A 141 27.44 -11.04 28.01
C THR A 141 27.41 -9.88 27.01
N VAL A 142 26.81 -8.74 27.39
CA VAL A 142 26.77 -7.56 26.51
C VAL A 142 28.18 -7.17 26.08
N ALA A 143 29.18 -7.28 26.97
CA ALA A 143 30.59 -7.09 26.67
C ALA A 143 31.12 -8.02 25.55
N GLU A 144 30.77 -9.31 25.56
CA GLU A 144 31.22 -10.26 24.54
C GLU A 144 30.63 -9.96 23.15
N ARG A 145 29.43 -9.37 23.11
CA ARG A 145 28.79 -8.93 21.85
C ARG A 145 29.34 -7.60 21.35
N LEU A 146 29.72 -6.70 22.27
CA LEU A 146 30.33 -5.41 21.93
C LEU A 146 31.78 -5.54 21.47
N LYS A 147 32.56 -6.47 22.03
CA LYS A 147 33.98 -6.70 21.71
C LYS A 147 34.29 -6.79 20.20
N PRO A 148 33.61 -7.63 19.39
CA PRO A 148 33.90 -7.70 17.96
C PRO A 148 33.49 -6.44 17.19
N LEU A 149 32.44 -5.74 17.63
CA LEU A 149 31.98 -4.49 16.99
C LEU A 149 32.95 -3.34 17.27
N VAL A 150 33.43 -3.20 18.50
CA VAL A 150 34.44 -2.19 18.87
C VAL A 150 35.77 -2.47 18.16
N GLN A 151 36.16 -3.75 18.03
CA GLN A 151 37.38 -4.12 17.31
C GLN A 151 37.28 -3.83 15.81
N LYS A 152 36.13 -4.09 15.16
CA LYS A 152 35.88 -3.67 13.77
C LYS A 152 35.92 -2.16 13.61
N ALA A 153 35.42 -1.42 14.60
CA ALA A 153 35.46 0.03 14.64
C ALA A 153 36.89 0.57 14.64
N SER A 154 37.78 -0.07 15.39
CA SER A 154 39.21 0.30 15.43
C SER A 154 39.95 0.05 14.11
N GLY A 155 39.48 -0.90 13.31
CA GLY A 155 40.10 -1.30 12.04
C GLY A 155 39.55 -0.59 10.80
N ASP A 156 38.81 0.51 10.95
CA ASP A 156 38.17 1.28 9.85
C ASP A 156 37.22 0.44 8.97
N SER A 157 36.66 -0.64 9.54
CA SER A 157 35.87 -1.65 8.83
C SER A 157 34.41 -1.72 9.28
N LEU A 158 33.94 -0.68 9.97
CA LEU A 158 32.60 -0.65 10.54
C LEU A 158 31.57 -0.26 9.48
N SER A 159 30.66 -1.18 9.16
CA SER A 159 29.50 -0.86 8.32
C SER A 159 28.47 -0.03 9.10
N THR A 160 27.60 0.70 8.39
CA THR A 160 26.47 1.43 9.01
C THR A 160 25.57 0.51 9.83
N ASP A 161 25.41 -0.75 9.41
CA ASP A 161 24.64 -1.76 10.15
C ASP A 161 25.35 -2.20 11.44
N ASP A 162 26.67 -2.41 11.39
CA ASP A 162 27.49 -2.72 12.57
C ASP A 162 27.44 -1.55 13.59
N GLN A 163 27.42 -0.30 13.10
CA GLN A 163 27.27 0.90 13.95
C GLN A 163 25.90 0.93 14.64
N ALA A 164 24.81 0.72 13.89
CA ALA A 164 23.46 0.68 14.44
C ALA A 164 23.31 -0.46 15.47
N GLN A 165 23.97 -1.60 15.23
CA GLN A 165 23.99 -2.72 16.17
C GLN A 165 24.72 -2.36 17.48
N LEU A 166 25.86 -1.66 17.40
CA LEU A 166 26.60 -1.17 18.56
C LEU A 166 25.74 -0.21 19.41
N GLU A 167 25.14 0.79 18.77
CA GLU A 167 24.28 1.79 19.44
C GLU A 167 23.07 1.13 20.10
N ARG A 168 22.44 0.16 19.43
CA ARG A 168 21.29 -0.57 19.99
C ARG A 168 21.67 -1.39 21.22
N LEU A 169 22.82 -2.06 21.21
CA LEU A 169 23.29 -2.85 22.36
C LEU A 169 23.60 -1.94 23.55
N LEU A 170 24.22 -0.80 23.30
CA LEU A 170 24.53 0.20 24.30
C LEU A 170 23.25 0.77 24.95
N VAL A 171 22.31 1.26 24.14
CA VAL A 171 21.02 1.80 24.62
C VAL A 171 20.21 0.73 25.35
N GLY A 172 20.21 -0.51 24.87
CA GLY A 172 19.54 -1.63 25.52
C GLY A 172 20.08 -1.88 26.93
N HIS A 173 21.41 -1.98 27.08
CA HIS A 173 22.05 -2.19 28.38
C HIS A 173 21.74 -1.07 29.38
N TRP A 174 21.81 0.18 28.95
CA TRP A 174 21.56 1.31 29.84
C TRP A 174 20.08 1.51 30.19
N ARG A 175 19.15 1.14 29.30
CA ARG A 175 17.71 1.13 29.63
C ARG A 175 17.35 0.08 30.68
N GLU A 176 18.00 -1.09 30.65
CA GLU A 176 17.81 -2.12 31.68
C GLU A 176 18.32 -1.64 33.05
N ARG A 177 19.36 -0.79 33.07
CA ARG A 177 19.99 -0.28 34.29
C ARG A 177 19.36 1.00 34.84
N LEU A 178 18.78 1.83 33.97
CA LEU A 178 18.19 3.14 34.29
C LEU A 178 16.72 3.15 33.84
N PRO A 179 15.77 2.84 34.73
CA PRO A 179 14.34 2.80 34.40
C PRO A 179 13.81 4.10 33.81
N GLU A 180 14.38 5.24 34.21
CA GLU A 180 14.04 6.59 33.75
C GLU A 180 14.24 6.79 32.23
N LEU A 181 15.05 5.96 31.59
CA LEU A 181 15.37 6.01 30.15
C LEU A 181 14.49 5.09 29.29
N SER A 182 13.62 4.30 29.91
CA SER A 182 12.84 3.27 29.21
C SER A 182 11.77 3.85 28.28
N GLU A 183 11.20 5.01 28.62
CA GLU A 183 10.11 5.64 27.87
C GLU A 183 10.56 6.74 26.89
N GLN A 184 11.85 7.09 26.88
CA GLN A 184 12.37 8.17 26.03
C GLN A 184 12.76 7.68 24.64
N GLU A 185 12.66 8.55 23.62
CA GLU A 185 13.12 8.22 22.27
C GLU A 185 14.64 7.94 22.23
N PRO A 186 15.14 7.05 21.36
CA PRO A 186 16.55 6.65 21.32
C PRO A 186 17.55 7.82 21.21
N ALA A 187 17.20 8.86 20.44
CA ALA A 187 18.03 10.06 20.29
C ALA A 187 18.13 10.89 21.59
N GLN A 188 17.07 10.87 22.41
CA GLN A 188 17.03 11.55 23.71
C GLN A 188 17.79 10.74 24.76
N VAL A 189 17.70 9.40 24.71
CA VAL A 189 18.47 8.49 25.57
C VAL A 189 19.97 8.73 25.40
N LEU A 190 20.48 8.83 24.17
CA LEU A 190 21.92 9.09 23.95
C LEU A 190 22.38 10.45 24.48
N ARG A 191 21.53 11.49 24.41
CA ARG A 191 21.86 12.79 25.03
C ARG A 191 21.91 12.68 26.54
N HIS A 192 20.93 12.02 27.13
CA HIS A 192 20.88 11.82 28.58
C HIS A 192 22.06 10.98 29.09
N LEU A 193 22.46 9.93 28.35
CA LEU A 193 23.62 9.12 28.69
C LEU A 193 24.94 9.89 28.64
N ARG A 194 25.06 10.90 27.76
CA ARG A 194 26.22 11.81 27.72
C ARG A 194 26.29 12.77 28.90
N GLU A 195 25.18 13.01 29.59
CA GLU A 195 25.09 13.87 30.77
C GLU A 195 25.11 13.07 32.09
N HIS A 196 24.90 11.75 32.02
CA HIS A 196 24.82 10.89 33.20
C HIS A 196 26.19 10.70 33.89
N PRO A 197 26.31 10.87 35.22
CA PRO A 197 27.60 10.85 35.93
C PRO A 197 28.36 9.52 35.80
N GLU A 198 27.66 8.39 35.68
CA GLU A 198 28.30 7.07 35.57
C GLU A 198 28.48 6.58 34.13
N ALA A 199 27.63 7.02 33.20
CA ALA A 199 27.65 6.54 31.81
C ALA A 199 28.46 7.45 30.89
N SER A 200 28.42 8.77 31.15
CA SER A 200 29.07 9.80 30.33
C SER A 200 30.56 9.53 30.07
N PRO A 201 31.40 9.19 31.07
CA PRO A 201 32.82 8.94 30.82
C PRO A 201 33.07 7.78 29.86
N LEU A 202 32.21 6.76 29.87
CA LEU A 202 32.33 5.58 29.02
C LEU A 202 31.81 5.84 27.60
N ILE A 203 30.66 6.53 27.49
CA ILE A 203 30.07 6.90 26.20
C ILE A 203 30.99 7.86 25.45
N LEU A 204 31.48 8.91 26.10
CA LEU A 204 32.37 9.88 25.47
C LEU A 204 33.72 9.26 25.07
N LYS A 205 34.24 8.31 25.86
CA LYS A 205 35.45 7.56 25.52
C LYS A 205 35.22 6.68 24.28
N LEU A 206 34.07 6.00 24.19
CA LEU A 206 33.69 5.20 23.02
C LEU A 206 33.43 6.07 21.78
N GLU A 207 32.70 7.19 21.89
CA GLU A 207 32.46 8.13 20.78
C GLU A 207 33.77 8.71 20.24
N LYS A 208 34.68 9.12 21.14
CA LYS A 208 36.01 9.59 20.76
C LYS A 208 36.79 8.51 20.00
N TRP A 209 36.66 7.24 20.40
CA TRP A 209 37.31 6.12 19.73
C TRP A 209 36.72 5.83 18.35
N LEU A 210 35.40 5.91 18.20
CA LEU A 210 34.72 5.72 16.91
C LEU A 210 35.03 6.84 15.91
N HIS A 211 35.28 8.05 16.38
CA HIS A 211 35.52 9.23 15.54
C HIS A 211 37.00 9.57 15.32
N THR A 212 37.94 8.81 15.92
CA THR A 212 39.38 9.02 15.68
C THR A 212 39.86 8.04 14.60
N PRO A 213 40.42 8.52 13.47
CA PRO A 213 40.98 7.62 12.47
C PRO A 213 42.28 6.96 12.98
N ASN A 214 42.35 5.64 12.86
CA ASN A 214 43.48 4.77 13.24
C ASN A 214 44.04 4.99 14.67
N PRO A 215 43.26 4.69 15.72
CA PRO A 215 43.75 4.84 17.07
C PRO A 215 44.56 3.61 17.49
N GLU A 216 45.75 3.81 18.06
CA GLU A 216 46.51 2.73 18.67
C GLU A 216 45.84 2.34 20.00
N PHE A 217 45.31 1.12 20.07
CA PHE A 217 44.64 0.61 21.27
C PHE A 217 45.31 -0.65 21.79
N SER A 218 45.51 -0.71 23.10
CA SER A 218 45.84 -1.97 23.78
C SER A 218 44.55 -2.76 24.05
N SER A 219 44.64 -4.09 23.99
CA SER A 219 43.58 -4.99 24.45
C SER A 219 43.12 -4.70 25.89
N ASP A 220 44.02 -4.16 26.71
CA ASP A 220 43.78 -3.83 28.12
C ASP A 220 42.84 -2.60 28.26
N ASP A 221 43.00 -1.59 27.38
CA ASP A 221 42.12 -0.42 27.34
C ASP A 221 40.68 -0.81 26.95
N LEU A 222 40.55 -1.75 26.03
CA LEU A 222 39.28 -2.29 25.56
C LEU A 222 38.58 -3.08 26.68
N ASP A 223 39.32 -3.93 27.39
CA ASP A 223 38.78 -4.68 28.52
C ASP A 223 38.35 -3.77 29.68
N GLN A 224 39.06 -2.67 29.92
CA GLN A 224 38.66 -1.65 30.89
C GLN A 224 37.38 -0.91 30.48
N LEU A 225 37.22 -0.58 29.19
CA LEU A 225 36.01 0.04 28.66
C LEU A 225 34.80 -0.89 28.76
N LEU A 226 35.00 -2.19 28.51
CA LEU A 226 33.93 -3.18 28.49
C LEU A 226 33.58 -3.74 29.87
N ALA A 227 34.38 -3.47 30.91
CA ALA A 227 34.16 -3.95 32.26
C ALA A 227 32.73 -3.70 32.81
N PRO A 228 32.08 -2.54 32.59
CA PRO A 228 30.71 -2.28 33.04
C PRO A 228 29.64 -3.12 32.34
N TYR A 229 29.95 -3.67 31.16
CA TYR A 229 29.02 -4.45 30.32
C TYR A 229 29.17 -5.98 30.51
N ARG A 230 30.02 -6.42 31.44
CA ARG A 230 30.26 -7.85 31.74
C ARG A 230 29.21 -8.49 32.67
N SER A 231 28.27 -7.69 33.18
CA SER A 231 27.15 -8.14 34.02
C SER A 231 25.98 -8.63 33.20
#